data_AF-A0A6I2XVW0-F1
#
_entry.id   AF-A0A6I2XVW0-F1
#
_cell.length_a   1.000
_cell.length_b   1.000
_cell.length_c   1.000
_cell.angle_alpha   90.00
_cell.angle_beta   90.00
_cell.angle_gamma   90.00
#
_symmetry.space_group_name_H-M   'P 1'
#
loop_
_entity.id
_entity.type
_entity.pdbx_description
1 polymer ?
#
loop_
_entity_poly.entity_id
_entity_poly.type
_entity_poly.pdbx_seq_one_letter_code
_entity_poly.pdbx_strand_id
1 'polypeptide(L)'
;MVIAVLTTVEGFDDEIDGEGLTVLGSGDADLTWNSAVGQTREIITANELFVQLEPPSGTWVAVPVEEWTPTAAAGRPLRGLSGIPDARPDGVEVLDGVETTRYRGFLDLAGHGDGLGLNERALQLAAANPSARIEATVWIDDRGLIVQVMRTLVGATDIAASTVTRLADFGTSAAIAPPIE
;
A
#
# COMPACT_ATOMS: atom_id res chain seq x y z
N MET A 1 14.60 8.74 0.73
CA MET A 1 13.77 9.69 -0.02
C MET A 1 12.38 9.62 0.57
N VAL A 2 11.82 10.75 1.01
CA VAL A 2 10.41 10.82 1.40
C VAL A 2 9.59 11.10 0.15
N ILE A 3 8.38 10.55 0.13
CA ILE A 3 7.37 10.78 -0.89
C ILE A 3 6.02 10.99 -0.21
N ALA A 4 5.15 11.77 -0.84
CA ALA A 4 3.74 11.79 -0.51
C ALA A 4 3.07 10.53 -1.07
N VAL A 5 2.17 9.96 -0.28
CA VAL A 5 1.39 8.77 -0.61
C VAL A 5 -0.07 9.11 -0.54
N LEU A 6 -0.78 8.84 -1.62
CA LEU A 6 -2.24 8.75 -1.63
C LEU A 6 -2.56 7.29 -1.96
N THR A 7 -3.33 6.62 -1.14
CA THR A 7 -3.62 5.21 -1.33
C THR A 7 -5.09 4.94 -1.08
N THR A 8 -5.68 4.08 -1.89
CA THR A 8 -7.02 3.56 -1.67
C THR A 8 -6.89 2.04 -1.58
N VAL A 9 -7.46 1.46 -0.53
CA VAL A 9 -7.54 0.02 -0.32
C VAL A 9 -9.01 -0.37 -0.45
N GLU A 10 -9.32 -1.15 -1.48
CA GLU A 10 -10.65 -1.68 -1.75
C GLU A 10 -10.63 -3.19 -1.51
N GLY A 11 -11.27 -3.66 -0.46
CA GLY A 11 -11.34 -5.08 -0.14
C GLY A 11 -11.87 -5.30 1.27
N PHE A 12 -12.73 -6.30 1.43
CA PHE A 12 -13.70 -6.38 2.55
C PHE A 12 -14.77 -5.28 2.50
N ASP A 13 -15.79 -5.39 3.35
CA ASP A 13 -17.10 -4.72 3.26
C ASP A 13 -17.09 -3.18 3.12
N ASP A 14 -15.93 -2.52 3.11
CA ASP A 14 -15.74 -1.08 3.02
C ASP A 14 -14.51 -0.69 2.17
N GLU A 15 -14.57 0.50 1.58
CA GLU A 15 -13.46 1.22 0.94
C GLU A 15 -12.76 2.07 2.01
N ILE A 16 -11.42 2.05 2.03
CA ILE A 16 -10.62 2.85 2.95
C ILE A 16 -9.60 3.68 2.16
N ASP A 17 -9.65 4.99 2.36
CA ASP A 17 -8.72 5.94 1.77
C ASP A 17 -7.63 6.32 2.77
N GLY A 18 -6.39 6.34 2.31
CA GLY A 18 -5.22 6.71 3.07
C GLY A 18 -4.45 7.84 2.40
N GLU A 19 -3.94 8.75 3.20
CA GLU A 19 -3.01 9.80 2.75
C GLU A 19 -1.89 10.00 3.76
N GLY A 20 -0.71 10.38 3.29
CA GLY A 20 0.39 10.73 4.19
C GLY A 20 1.74 10.68 3.53
N LEU A 21 2.75 10.37 4.35
CA LEU A 21 4.16 10.34 3.93
C LEU A 21 4.74 8.95 4.13
N THR A 22 5.58 8.51 3.20
CA THR A 22 6.45 7.34 3.41
C THR A 22 7.89 7.63 3.02
N VAL A 23 8.81 6.96 3.69
CA VAL A 23 10.23 6.91 3.37
C VAL A 23 10.53 5.62 2.61
N LEU A 24 10.65 5.69 1.29
CA LEU A 24 10.82 4.49 0.42
C LEU A 24 11.99 3.56 0.80
N GLY A 25 13.03 4.10 1.45
CA GLY A 25 14.23 3.33 1.82
C GLY A 25 14.08 2.51 3.10
N SER A 26 13.38 3.03 4.11
CA SER A 26 13.16 2.36 5.40
C SER A 26 11.78 1.72 5.51
N GLY A 27 10.80 2.21 4.73
CA GLY A 27 9.40 1.84 4.87
C GLY A 27 8.72 2.51 6.06
N ASP A 28 9.35 3.53 6.66
CA ASP A 28 8.72 4.33 7.71
C ASP A 28 7.63 5.19 7.08
N ALA A 29 6.48 5.30 7.74
CA ALA A 29 5.34 6.04 7.21
C ALA A 29 4.54 6.75 8.32
N ASP A 30 3.85 7.81 7.94
CA ASP A 30 2.90 8.56 8.76
C ASP A 30 1.67 8.75 7.87
N LEU A 31 0.65 7.94 8.13
CA LEU A 31 -0.51 7.79 7.26
C LEU A 31 -1.78 8.09 8.06
N THR A 32 -2.71 8.78 7.44
CA THR A 32 -4.06 9.02 7.96
C THR A 32 -5.04 8.29 7.07
N TRP A 33 -5.91 7.51 7.70
CA TRP A 33 -6.90 6.66 7.05
C TRP A 33 -8.29 7.17 7.32
N ASN A 34 -9.13 7.18 6.30
CA ASN A 34 -10.53 7.58 6.34
C ASN A 34 -11.39 6.40 5.89
N SER A 35 -12.39 6.08 6.69
CA SER A 35 -13.35 5.01 6.44
C SER A 35 -14.76 5.45 6.82
N ALA A 36 -15.76 4.61 6.55
CA ALA A 36 -17.14 4.85 6.96
C ALA A 36 -17.32 4.97 8.50
N VAL A 37 -16.43 4.34 9.27
CA VAL A 37 -16.50 4.31 10.75
C VAL A 37 -15.69 5.41 11.43
N GLY A 38 -14.88 6.16 10.68
CA GLY A 38 -14.09 7.27 11.19
C GLY A 38 -12.70 7.37 10.58
N GLN A 39 -11.90 8.23 11.20
CA GLN A 39 -10.51 8.49 10.81
C GLN A 39 -9.55 7.86 11.82
N THR A 40 -8.47 7.26 11.34
CA THR A 40 -7.34 6.81 12.18
C THR A 40 -6.04 7.35 11.62
N ARG A 41 -4.99 7.40 12.45
CA ARG A 41 -3.64 7.75 12.01
C ARG A 41 -2.65 6.71 12.46
N GLU A 42 -1.72 6.35 11.60
CA GLU A 42 -0.72 5.32 11.79
C GLU A 42 0.68 5.90 11.62
N ILE A 43 1.57 5.62 12.58
CA ILE A 43 3.02 5.80 12.40
C ILE A 43 3.65 4.42 12.33
N ILE A 44 4.31 4.17 11.21
CA ILE A 44 4.95 2.91 10.87
C ILE A 44 6.45 3.15 10.91
N THR A 45 7.18 2.28 11.58
CA THR A 45 8.64 2.25 11.53
C THR A 45 9.13 0.86 11.09
N ALA A 46 10.45 0.66 11.09
CA ALA A 46 11.03 -0.65 10.82
C ALA A 46 10.44 -1.78 11.70
N ASN A 47 10.11 -1.50 12.97
CA ASN A 47 9.77 -2.52 13.97
C ASN A 47 8.48 -2.22 14.76
N GLU A 48 7.87 -1.06 14.60
CA GLU A 48 6.75 -0.63 15.45
C GLU A 48 5.64 -0.02 14.58
N LEU A 49 4.40 -0.26 14.98
CA LEU A 49 3.21 0.43 14.47
C LEU A 49 2.57 1.14 15.64
N PHE A 50 2.29 2.43 15.49
CA PHE A 50 1.52 3.21 16.45
C PHE A 50 0.23 3.65 15.77
N VAL A 51 -0.90 3.49 16.45
CA VAL A 51 -2.22 3.88 15.95
C VAL A 51 -2.85 4.91 16.88
N GLN A 52 -3.35 6.00 16.30
CA GLN A 52 -4.18 6.99 16.96
C GLN A 52 -5.61 6.85 16.42
N LEU A 53 -6.56 6.50 17.29
CA LEU A 53 -7.95 6.21 16.90
C LEU A 53 -8.84 7.46 16.76
N GLU A 54 -8.42 8.61 17.30
CA GLU A 54 -9.21 9.86 17.29
C GLU A 54 -8.40 11.09 16.83
N PRO A 55 -7.64 11.02 15.72
CA PRO A 55 -6.73 12.07 15.29
C PRO A 55 -7.42 13.43 15.06
N PRO A 56 -6.71 14.56 15.25
CA PRO A 56 -5.32 14.67 15.71
C PRO A 56 -5.16 14.48 17.23
N SER A 57 -6.26 14.22 17.93
CA SER A 57 -6.32 14.02 19.38
C SER A 57 -6.28 12.53 19.76
N GLY A 58 -6.27 12.23 21.05
CA GLY A 58 -6.29 10.84 21.52
C GLY A 58 -4.90 10.21 21.66
N THR A 59 -4.87 9.14 22.42
CA THR A 59 -3.65 8.43 22.82
C THR A 59 -3.14 7.55 21.69
N TRP A 60 -1.83 7.52 21.51
CA TRP A 60 -1.18 6.55 20.64
C TRP A 60 -1.14 5.19 21.29
N VAL A 61 -1.57 4.17 20.55
CA VAL A 61 -1.51 2.78 20.96
C VAL A 61 -0.44 2.09 20.13
N ALA A 62 0.54 1.49 20.79
CA ALA A 62 1.51 0.62 20.12
C ALA A 62 0.82 -0.70 19.74
N VAL A 63 0.91 -1.07 18.47
CA VAL A 63 0.39 -2.32 17.91
C VAL A 63 1.56 -3.28 17.65
N PRO A 64 1.54 -4.49 18.22
CA PRO A 64 2.57 -5.50 17.97
C PRO A 64 2.70 -5.85 16.48
N VAL A 65 3.91 -6.25 16.04
CA VAL A 65 4.20 -6.55 14.63
C VAL A 65 3.32 -7.67 14.07
N GLU A 66 3.06 -8.67 14.89
CA GLU A 66 2.16 -9.79 14.60
C GLU A 66 0.69 -9.38 14.39
N GLU A 67 0.29 -8.19 14.87
CA GLU A 67 -1.06 -7.64 14.75
C GLU A 67 -1.14 -6.50 13.73
N TRP A 68 -0.10 -6.30 12.91
CA TRP A 68 -0.10 -5.25 11.89
C TRP A 68 -1.30 -5.35 10.95
N THR A 69 -1.90 -4.20 10.73
CA THR A 69 -3.11 -4.04 9.93
C THR A 69 -2.82 -4.10 8.44
N PRO A 70 -3.81 -4.46 7.61
CA PRO A 70 -3.82 -4.23 6.16
C PRO A 70 -3.27 -2.88 5.71
N THR A 71 -3.63 -1.82 6.44
CA THR A 71 -3.24 -0.44 6.18
C THR A 71 -1.74 -0.22 6.34
N ALA A 72 -1.08 -0.95 7.25
CA ALA A 72 0.36 -0.86 7.43
C ALA A 72 1.16 -1.22 6.16
N ALA A 73 0.61 -2.05 5.28
CA ALA A 73 1.25 -2.41 4.01
C ALA A 73 1.44 -1.20 3.07
N ALA A 74 0.58 -0.18 3.16
CA ALA A 74 0.71 1.03 2.36
C ALA A 74 1.91 1.90 2.74
N GLY A 75 2.49 1.70 3.94
CA GLY A 75 3.78 2.28 4.30
C GLY A 75 4.94 1.77 3.44
N ARG A 76 4.77 0.62 2.76
CA ARG A 76 5.79 0.00 1.92
C ARG A 76 5.27 -0.26 0.50
N PRO A 77 4.87 0.79 -0.24
CA PRO A 77 4.09 0.63 -1.47
C PRO A 77 4.86 -0.05 -2.60
N LEU A 78 6.20 -0.02 -2.55
CA LEU A 78 7.08 -0.66 -3.54
C LEU A 78 7.55 -2.07 -3.16
N ARG A 79 7.12 -2.59 -1.99
CA ARG A 79 7.53 -3.91 -1.53
C ARG A 79 7.16 -4.98 -2.55
N GLY A 80 8.12 -5.88 -2.82
CA GLY A 80 7.92 -7.01 -3.72
C GLY A 80 7.89 -6.69 -5.22
N LEU A 81 8.00 -5.41 -5.61
CA LEU A 81 8.02 -5.03 -7.03
C LEU A 81 9.39 -5.19 -7.70
N SER A 82 10.44 -5.50 -6.95
CA SER A 82 11.75 -5.78 -7.52
C SER A 82 11.73 -7.13 -8.23
N GLY A 83 11.79 -7.10 -9.57
CA GLY A 83 11.86 -8.32 -10.39
C GLY A 83 10.52 -9.04 -10.55
N ILE A 84 9.41 -8.29 -10.69
CA ILE A 84 8.09 -8.86 -11.02
C ILE A 84 8.24 -9.80 -12.23
N PRO A 85 7.92 -11.10 -12.08
CA PRO A 85 7.97 -12.05 -13.18
C PRO A 85 7.09 -11.62 -14.35
N ASP A 86 7.61 -11.80 -15.57
CA ASP A 86 6.90 -11.52 -16.81
C ASP A 86 6.36 -10.08 -16.93
N ALA A 87 6.96 -9.13 -16.20
CA ALA A 87 6.61 -7.72 -16.31
C ALA A 87 6.80 -7.24 -17.74
N ARG A 88 5.71 -6.77 -18.34
CA ARG A 88 5.68 -6.31 -19.73
C ARG A 88 5.07 -4.92 -19.82
N PRO A 89 5.55 -4.08 -20.77
CA PRO A 89 4.87 -2.84 -21.10
C PRO A 89 3.41 -3.10 -21.49
N ASP A 90 2.51 -2.26 -21.00
CA ASP A 90 1.06 -2.34 -21.18
C ASP A 90 0.47 -0.98 -21.60
N GLY A 91 1.22 -0.26 -22.44
CA GLY A 91 0.81 1.01 -23.03
C GLY A 91 1.31 2.24 -22.29
N VAL A 92 0.82 3.39 -22.76
CA VAL A 92 1.10 4.71 -22.21
C VAL A 92 -0.20 5.32 -21.71
N GLU A 93 -0.13 6.02 -20.59
CA GLU A 93 -1.28 6.64 -19.93
C GLU A 93 -0.86 7.98 -19.34
N VAL A 94 -1.76 8.97 -19.34
CA VAL A 94 -1.51 10.27 -18.71
C VAL A 94 -2.16 10.28 -17.33
N LEU A 95 -1.35 10.37 -16.28
CA LEU A 95 -1.79 10.47 -14.89
C LEU A 95 -1.48 11.88 -14.38
N ASP A 96 -2.51 12.61 -13.95
CA ASP A 96 -2.38 13.98 -13.42
C ASP A 96 -1.56 14.94 -14.32
N GLY A 97 -1.69 14.76 -15.64
CA GLY A 97 -0.96 15.56 -16.65
C GLY A 97 0.46 15.09 -16.93
N VAL A 98 0.93 14.02 -16.30
CA VAL A 98 2.24 13.39 -16.53
C VAL A 98 2.06 12.17 -17.43
N GLU A 99 2.80 12.12 -18.55
CA GLU A 99 2.85 10.93 -19.39
C GLU A 99 3.61 9.82 -18.68
N THR A 100 3.03 8.62 -18.66
CA THR A 100 3.59 7.46 -17.97
C THR A 100 3.56 6.22 -18.85
N THR A 101 4.58 5.38 -18.73
CA THR A 101 4.56 4.03 -19.29
C THR A 101 3.99 3.07 -18.25
N ARG A 102 2.95 2.34 -18.62
CA ARG A 102 2.32 1.32 -17.78
C ARG A 102 3.02 -0.02 -17.98
N TYR A 103 3.28 -0.74 -16.90
CA TYR A 103 3.84 -2.09 -16.87
C TYR A 103 2.92 -3.00 -16.08
N ARG A 104 2.80 -4.26 -16.51
CA ARG A 104 1.94 -5.25 -15.87
C ARG A 104 2.66 -6.57 -15.71
N GLY A 105 2.50 -7.21 -14.55
CA GLY A 105 3.01 -8.54 -14.27
C GLY A 105 2.22 -9.22 -13.15
N PHE A 106 2.67 -10.41 -12.73
CA PHE A 106 2.00 -11.18 -11.69
C PHE A 106 2.96 -11.49 -10.55
N LEU A 107 2.45 -11.39 -9.32
CA LEU A 107 3.13 -11.80 -8.09
C LEU A 107 2.39 -12.98 -7.47
N ASP A 108 3.12 -13.85 -6.79
CA ASP A 108 2.51 -14.91 -6.00
C ASP A 108 1.88 -14.35 -4.72
N LEU A 109 0.77 -14.96 -4.31
CA LEU A 109 0.05 -14.53 -3.12
C LEU A 109 0.82 -14.83 -1.82
N ALA A 110 1.58 -15.93 -1.78
CA ALA A 110 2.24 -16.41 -0.57
C ALA A 110 3.36 -15.47 -0.08
N GLY A 111 4.07 -14.81 -0.99
CA GLY A 111 5.14 -13.86 -0.68
C GLY A 111 4.73 -12.39 -0.70
N HIS A 112 3.57 -12.05 -1.30
CA HIS A 112 3.22 -10.66 -1.61
C HIS A 112 1.78 -10.26 -1.25
N GLY A 113 1.01 -11.13 -0.59
CA GLY A 113 -0.39 -10.88 -0.23
C GLY A 113 -0.60 -9.72 0.76
N ASP A 114 0.42 -9.37 1.53
CA ASP A 114 0.39 -8.21 2.44
C ASP A 114 0.16 -6.89 1.68
N GLY A 115 0.72 -6.75 0.48
CA GLY A 115 0.54 -5.54 -0.36
C GLY A 115 -0.89 -5.30 -0.86
N LEU A 116 -1.80 -6.26 -0.68
CA LEU A 116 -3.23 -6.11 -1.00
C LEU A 116 -4.07 -5.61 0.18
N GLY A 117 -3.49 -5.44 1.37
CA GLY A 117 -4.27 -5.12 2.56
C GLY A 117 -5.22 -6.25 2.96
N LEU A 118 -4.86 -7.50 2.71
CA LEU A 118 -5.67 -8.63 3.16
C LEU A 118 -5.39 -8.93 4.64
N ASN A 119 -6.45 -9.10 5.44
CA ASN A 119 -6.30 -9.72 6.76
C ASN A 119 -5.94 -11.21 6.63
N GLU A 120 -5.48 -11.83 7.73
CA GLU A 120 -5.00 -13.22 7.71
C GLU A 120 -6.05 -14.21 7.18
N ARG A 121 -7.31 -14.05 7.59
CA ARG A 121 -8.41 -14.91 7.14
C ARG A 121 -8.65 -14.79 5.63
N ALA A 122 -8.66 -13.56 5.11
CA ALA A 122 -8.83 -13.28 3.69
C ALA A 122 -7.67 -13.86 2.88
N LEU A 123 -6.45 -13.73 3.39
CA LEU A 123 -5.26 -14.31 2.79
C LEU A 123 -5.34 -15.84 2.74
N GLN A 124 -5.77 -16.49 3.82
CA GLN A 124 -5.96 -17.95 3.88
C GLN A 124 -7.02 -18.43 2.86
N LEU A 125 -8.14 -17.73 2.76
CA LEU A 125 -9.21 -18.05 1.80
C LEU A 125 -8.75 -17.83 0.35
N ALA A 126 -8.02 -16.74 0.08
CA ALA A 126 -7.44 -16.50 -1.23
C ALA A 126 -6.39 -17.57 -1.58
N ALA A 127 -5.55 -17.97 -0.63
CA ALA A 127 -4.54 -19.02 -0.80
C ALA A 127 -5.14 -20.42 -1.01
N ALA A 128 -6.39 -20.66 -0.60
CA ALA A 128 -7.10 -21.90 -0.89
C ALA A 128 -7.46 -22.06 -2.38
N ASN A 129 -7.37 -20.98 -3.18
CA ASN A 129 -7.61 -21.00 -4.62
C ASN A 129 -6.27 -21.16 -5.37
N PRO A 130 -6.00 -22.30 -6.04
CA PRO A 130 -4.70 -22.54 -6.68
C PRO A 130 -4.33 -21.57 -7.81
N SER A 131 -5.33 -20.91 -8.39
CA SER A 131 -5.16 -19.89 -9.43
C SER A 131 -5.01 -18.47 -8.89
N ALA A 132 -5.18 -18.27 -7.57
CA ALA A 132 -5.11 -16.95 -6.97
C ALA A 132 -3.69 -16.38 -7.07
N ARG A 133 -3.62 -15.16 -7.58
CA ARG A 133 -2.37 -14.39 -7.74
C ARG A 133 -2.67 -12.91 -7.69
N ILE A 134 -1.62 -12.11 -7.59
CA ILE A 134 -1.73 -10.67 -7.55
C ILE A 134 -1.32 -10.14 -8.91
N GLU A 135 -2.23 -9.50 -9.62
CA GLU A 135 -1.87 -8.70 -10.78
C GLU A 135 -1.31 -7.37 -10.28
N ALA A 136 -0.05 -7.07 -10.61
CA ALA A 136 0.60 -5.82 -10.27
C ALA A 136 0.73 -4.96 -11.52
N THR A 137 0.25 -3.73 -11.44
CA THR A 137 0.38 -2.71 -12.49
C THR A 137 1.16 -1.53 -11.93
N VAL A 138 2.17 -1.07 -12.67
CA VAL A 138 3.08 0.00 -12.25
C VAL A 138 3.15 1.05 -13.35
N TRP A 139 3.04 2.32 -12.99
CA TRP A 139 3.19 3.45 -13.91
C TRP A 139 4.49 4.18 -13.62
N ILE A 140 5.31 4.37 -14.65
CA ILE A 140 6.63 4.99 -14.57
C ILE A 140 6.65 6.24 -15.44
N ASP A 141 7.08 7.38 -14.89
CA ASP A 141 7.22 8.64 -15.63
C ASP A 141 8.49 8.69 -16.51
N ASP A 142 8.67 9.77 -17.25
CA ASP A 142 9.81 10.01 -18.14
C ASP A 142 11.16 10.13 -17.41
N ARG A 143 11.13 10.43 -16.11
CA ARG A 143 12.30 10.49 -15.23
C ARG A 143 12.67 9.11 -14.66
N GLY A 144 11.86 8.09 -14.93
CA GLY A 144 12.05 6.73 -14.41
C GLY A 144 11.53 6.55 -12.98
N LEU A 145 10.67 7.44 -12.49
CA LEU A 145 10.05 7.33 -11.17
C LEU A 145 8.74 6.54 -11.26
N ILE A 146 8.52 5.63 -10.31
CA ILE A 146 7.23 4.97 -10.14
C ILE A 146 6.27 5.98 -9.52
N VAL A 147 5.21 6.35 -10.23
CA VAL A 147 4.22 7.35 -9.78
C VAL A 147 2.90 6.73 -9.34
N GLN A 148 2.61 5.49 -9.75
CA GLN A 148 1.45 4.74 -9.28
C GLN A 148 1.76 3.24 -9.26
N VAL A 149 1.18 2.55 -8.28
CA VAL A 149 1.16 1.08 -8.18
C VAL A 149 -0.28 0.66 -7.94
N MET A 150 -0.77 -0.30 -8.72
CA MET A 150 -2.04 -0.97 -8.48
C MET A 150 -1.77 -2.45 -8.28
N ARG A 151 -2.39 -3.04 -7.25
CA ARG A 151 -2.40 -4.48 -7.03
C ARG A 151 -3.83 -4.95 -7.03
N THR A 152 -4.11 -6.08 -7.67
CA THR A 152 -5.45 -6.67 -7.70
C THR A 152 -5.34 -8.15 -7.49
N LEU A 153 -6.13 -8.68 -6.54
CA LEU A 153 -6.30 -10.11 -6.39
C LEU A 153 -7.10 -10.64 -7.58
N VAL A 154 -6.53 -11.59 -8.32
CA VAL A 154 -7.19 -12.25 -9.44
C VAL A 154 -7.18 -13.76 -9.26
N GLY A 155 -8.17 -14.45 -9.81
CA GLY A 155 -8.25 -15.91 -9.76
C GLY A 155 -8.75 -16.49 -8.44
N ALA A 156 -9.14 -15.66 -7.47
CA ALA A 156 -9.97 -16.02 -6.32
C ALA A 156 -11.43 -15.66 -6.64
N THR A 157 -12.37 -16.58 -6.43
CA THR A 157 -13.79 -16.38 -6.79
C THR A 157 -14.62 -15.72 -5.70
N ASP A 158 -14.23 -15.90 -4.44
CA ASP A 158 -15.04 -15.48 -3.28
C ASP A 158 -14.47 -14.25 -2.57
N ILE A 159 -13.35 -13.72 -3.07
CA ILE A 159 -12.64 -12.57 -2.50
C ILE A 159 -12.23 -11.66 -3.65
N ALA A 160 -12.64 -10.40 -3.53
CA ALA A 160 -12.11 -9.30 -4.32
C ALA A 160 -11.29 -8.40 -3.40
N ALA A 161 -10.11 -8.02 -3.86
CA ALA A 161 -9.26 -7.04 -3.19
C ALA A 161 -8.41 -6.32 -4.22
N SER A 162 -8.28 -5.02 -4.07
CA SER A 162 -7.39 -4.20 -4.85
C SER A 162 -6.82 -3.07 -4.01
N THR A 163 -5.61 -2.62 -4.36
CA THR A 163 -4.99 -1.44 -3.79
C THR A 163 -4.48 -0.56 -4.91
N VAL A 164 -4.71 0.73 -4.80
CA VAL A 164 -4.13 1.74 -5.69
C VAL A 164 -3.35 2.71 -4.84
N THR A 165 -2.06 2.85 -5.11
CA THR A 165 -1.18 3.77 -4.41
C THR A 165 -0.52 4.71 -5.40
N ARG A 166 -0.73 6.02 -5.22
CA ARG A 166 -0.07 7.09 -5.95
C ARG A 166 1.07 7.66 -5.13
N LEU A 167 2.18 7.92 -5.80
CA LEU A 167 3.42 8.41 -5.21
C LEU A 167 3.75 9.77 -5.83
N ALA A 168 3.91 10.78 -4.98
CA ALA A 168 4.16 12.16 -5.40
C ALA A 168 5.23 12.83 -4.52
N ASP A 169 5.54 14.10 -4.81
CA ASP A 169 6.44 14.95 -4.02
C ASP A 169 7.81 14.35 -3.69
N PHE A 170 8.37 13.64 -4.68
CA PHE A 170 9.67 12.99 -4.60
C PHE A 170 10.78 13.95 -4.18
N GLY A 171 11.53 13.58 -3.14
CA GLY A 171 12.70 14.33 -2.69
C GLY A 171 12.42 15.36 -1.60
N THR A 172 11.18 15.47 -1.13
CA THR A 172 10.84 16.27 0.05
C THR A 172 11.53 15.68 1.29
N SER A 173 11.99 16.53 2.21
CA SER A 173 12.51 16.07 3.51
C SER A 173 11.39 16.08 4.54
N ALA A 174 11.14 14.93 5.17
CA ALA A 174 10.31 14.82 6.36
C ALA A 174 10.97 13.88 7.35
N ALA A 175 10.73 14.10 8.64
CA ALA A 175 11.12 13.19 9.70
C ALA A 175 9.86 12.49 10.18
N ILE A 176 9.84 11.16 10.05
CA ILE A 176 8.82 10.31 10.65
C ILE A 176 9.47 9.76 11.91
N ALA A 177 8.87 10.04 13.05
CA ALA A 177 9.37 9.63 14.36
C ALA A 177 8.21 9.04 15.18
N PRO A 178 8.49 8.07 16.06
CA PRO A 178 7.50 7.61 17.02
C PRO A 178 6.90 8.77 17.83
N PRO A 179 5.62 8.67 18.22
CA PRO A 179 5.01 9.66 19.10
C PRO A 179 5.77 9.72 20.44
N ILE A 180 5.93 10.93 20.97
CA ILE A 180 6.53 11.16 22.29
C ILE A 180 5.41 11.02 23.33
N GLU A 181 5.61 10.15 24.33
CA GLU A 181 4.71 10.01 25.50
C GLU A 181 4.74 11.24 26.41
#